data_AF-A0A562D1W4-F1
#
_entry.id   AF-A0A562D1W4-F1
#
_cell.length_a   1.000
_cell.length_b   1.000
_cell.length_c   1.000
_cell.angle_alpha   90.00
_cell.angle_beta   90.00
_cell.angle_gamma   90.00
#
_symmetry.space_group_name_H-M   'P 1'
#
loop_
_entity.id
_entity.type
_entity.pdbx_description
1 polymer ?
#
loop_
_entity_poly.entity_id
_entity_poly.type
_entity_poly.pdbx_seq_one_letter_code
_entity_poly.pdbx_strand_id
1 'polypeptide(L)'
;MLATTGSDDLAGGVATVTASRRSVGIPIQERLLTDRFLELSSAVIRPGTGRTLYVIEEPELGGSGRPDLVFVTMQANALAKYRRSGLHIPSAAAARALDPSFSGSRIGVSPSYGATVRRGAAARGWGDVDSERIADLLVDTLAVEAKMRDWRRALQQVSRFRRHFHRSAVLMPQREMPAESGRSLDFYGCGLLLQGERDIEWARPAKPGNPSIASRLWLLELLVRGLDNGTAYRLSDFRKRSNASR
;
A
#
# COMPACT_ATOMS: atom_id res chain seq x y z
N MET A 1 -21.16 -6.10 67.80
CA MET A 1 -21.70 -6.37 66.45
C MET A 1 -20.64 -5.97 65.44
N LEU A 2 -20.00 -6.97 64.83
CA LEU A 2 -18.98 -6.80 63.79
C LEU A 2 -19.71 -6.73 62.44
N ALA A 3 -19.51 -5.64 61.70
CA ALA A 3 -19.96 -5.53 60.32
C ALA A 3 -18.75 -5.71 59.40
N THR A 4 -18.88 -6.75 58.58
CA THR A 4 -17.97 -7.31 57.59
C THR A 4 -17.62 -6.35 56.45
N THR A 5 -16.34 -6.40 56.06
CA THR A 5 -15.75 -5.90 54.81
C THR A 5 -16.38 -6.58 53.59
N GLY A 6 -16.81 -5.78 52.61
CA GLY A 6 -17.25 -6.23 51.29
C GLY A 6 -16.46 -5.49 50.21
N SER A 7 -15.46 -6.19 49.67
CA SER A 7 -14.74 -5.91 48.43
C SER A 7 -15.65 -6.14 47.22
N ASP A 8 -15.63 -5.22 46.25
CA ASP A 8 -15.93 -5.54 44.86
C ASP A 8 -15.16 -4.58 43.93
N ASP A 9 -13.91 -4.97 43.68
CA ASP A 9 -13.15 -4.59 42.49
C ASP A 9 -13.68 -5.41 41.31
N LEU A 10 -14.52 -4.85 40.44
CA LEU A 10 -14.79 -5.45 39.14
C LEU A 10 -15.09 -4.43 38.04
N ALA A 11 -14.59 -4.80 36.86
CA ALA A 11 -14.86 -4.28 35.52
C ALA A 11 -14.10 -3.00 35.10
N GLY A 12 -13.26 -3.01 34.07
CA GLY A 12 -12.97 -4.05 33.09
C GLY A 12 -12.00 -3.47 32.08
N GLY A 13 -10.73 -3.85 32.19
CA GLY A 13 -9.73 -3.54 31.18
C GLY A 13 -10.10 -4.22 29.88
N VAL A 14 -10.59 -3.44 28.91
CA VAL A 14 -10.76 -3.88 27.53
C VAL A 14 -9.36 -4.04 26.93
N ALA A 15 -8.76 -5.20 27.15
CA ALA A 15 -7.62 -5.65 26.37
C ALA A 15 -8.06 -5.67 24.91
N THR A 16 -7.61 -4.68 24.15
CA THR A 16 -7.79 -4.64 22.70
C THR A 16 -6.87 -5.70 22.11
N VAL A 17 -7.33 -6.94 22.13
CA VAL A 17 -6.71 -8.03 21.37
C VAL A 17 -6.93 -7.67 19.91
N THR A 18 -5.91 -7.08 19.28
CA THR A 18 -5.82 -6.96 17.83
C THR A 18 -5.84 -8.36 17.25
N ALA A 19 -7.04 -8.82 16.87
CA ALA A 19 -7.24 -10.09 16.19
C ALA A 19 -6.52 -10.01 14.83
N SER A 20 -5.32 -10.57 14.80
CA SER A 20 -4.63 -10.95 13.56
C SER A 20 -5.58 -11.84 12.78
N ARG A 21 -6.27 -11.29 11.78
CA ARG A 21 -7.06 -12.06 10.82
C ARG A 21 -6.11 -13.08 10.20
N ARG A 22 -6.30 -14.37 10.52
CA ARG A 22 -5.62 -15.47 9.83
C ARG A 22 -5.90 -15.31 8.34
N SER A 23 -4.87 -14.95 7.56
CA SER A 23 -4.98 -14.90 6.11
C SER A 23 -5.15 -16.32 5.59
N VAL A 24 -6.37 -16.64 5.15
CA VAL A 24 -6.64 -17.91 4.48
C VAL A 24 -6.11 -17.77 3.06
N GLY A 25 -5.04 -18.50 2.73
CA GLY A 25 -4.61 -18.73 1.34
C GLY A 25 -3.26 -18.17 0.89
N ILE A 26 -2.51 -17.44 1.73
CA ILE A 26 -1.11 -17.07 1.40
C ILE A 26 -0.23 -18.26 1.81
N PRO A 27 0.56 -18.85 0.89
CA PRO A 27 1.55 -19.84 1.29
C PRO A 27 2.45 -19.24 2.36
N ILE A 28 2.59 -19.89 3.52
CA ILE A 28 3.38 -19.40 4.68
C ILE A 28 4.75 -18.86 4.25
N GLN A 29 5.35 -19.49 3.24
CA GLN A 29 6.63 -19.08 2.68
C GLN A 29 6.62 -17.71 1.97
N GLU A 30 5.55 -17.33 1.28
CA GLU A 30 5.41 -16.00 0.68
C GLU A 30 5.30 -14.93 1.77
N ARG A 31 4.60 -15.23 2.87
CA ARG A 31 4.57 -14.34 4.04
C ARG A 31 5.93 -14.19 4.71
N LEU A 32 6.67 -15.28 4.90
CA LEU A 32 8.03 -15.23 5.45
C LEU A 32 8.97 -14.39 4.55
N LEU A 33 8.82 -14.51 3.23
CA LEU A 33 9.56 -13.72 2.25
C LEU A 33 9.22 -12.22 2.34
N THR A 34 7.94 -11.86 2.49
CA THR A 34 7.55 -10.45 2.66
C THR A 34 7.99 -9.87 4.00
N ASP A 35 7.85 -10.62 5.09
CA ASP A 35 8.32 -10.19 6.42
C ASP A 35 9.84 -9.98 6.41
N ARG A 36 10.60 -10.89 5.79
CA ARG A 36 12.05 -10.73 5.60
C ARG A 36 12.39 -9.50 4.76
N PHE A 37 11.57 -9.19 3.75
CA PHE A 37 11.75 -7.97 2.96
C PHE A 37 11.52 -6.72 3.77
N LEU A 38 10.51 -6.68 4.63
CA LEU A 38 10.26 -5.54 5.50
C LEU A 38 11.45 -5.25 6.43
N GLU A 39 12.07 -6.29 7.00
CA GLU A 39 13.28 -6.15 7.83
C GLU A 39 14.44 -5.47 7.07
N LEU A 40 14.69 -5.90 5.83
CA LEU A 40 15.86 -5.52 5.02
C LEU A 40 15.59 -4.37 4.02
N SER A 41 14.34 -3.92 3.88
CA SER A 41 13.88 -3.01 2.82
C SER A 41 14.60 -1.64 2.79
N SER A 42 15.24 -1.19 3.87
CA SER A 42 15.97 0.08 3.89
C SER A 42 17.17 0.13 2.94
N ALA A 43 17.73 -1.02 2.57
CA ALA A 43 18.80 -1.10 1.57
C ALA A 43 18.26 -0.83 0.15
N VAL A 44 16.99 -1.16 -0.09
CA VAL A 44 16.34 -1.20 -1.40
C VAL A 44 15.55 0.08 -1.68
N ILE A 45 14.91 0.63 -0.64
CA ILE A 45 14.00 1.77 -0.74
C ILE A 45 14.43 2.83 0.26
N ARG A 46 14.89 3.96 -0.27
CA ARG A 46 15.25 5.13 0.54
C ARG A 46 14.24 6.25 0.27
N PRO A 47 13.52 6.75 1.29
CA PRO A 47 12.51 7.79 1.08
C PRO A 47 13.11 9.14 0.65
N GLY A 48 14.40 9.37 0.91
CA GLY A 48 15.06 10.66 0.71
C GLY A 48 14.84 11.61 1.89
N THR A 49 15.52 12.76 1.85
CA THR A 49 15.50 13.76 2.94
C THR A 49 14.10 14.32 3.17
N GLY A 50 13.71 14.43 4.45
CA GLY A 50 12.43 15.02 4.86
C GLY A 50 11.19 14.18 4.51
N ARG A 51 11.38 12.94 4.08
CA ARG A 51 10.30 12.03 3.66
C ARG A 51 10.26 10.80 4.55
N THR A 52 9.08 10.18 4.61
CA THR A 52 8.77 8.99 5.39
C THR A 52 8.32 7.89 4.46
N LEU A 53 8.80 6.68 4.72
CA LEU A 53 8.38 5.48 4.01
C LEU A 53 7.29 4.79 4.81
N TYR A 54 6.11 4.66 4.20
CA TYR A 54 4.99 3.91 4.72
C TYR A 54 4.85 2.59 3.97
N VAL A 55 4.33 1.59 4.66
CA VAL A 55 4.00 0.27 4.11
C VAL A 55 2.50 0.07 4.26
N ILE A 56 1.85 -0.47 3.23
CA ILE A 56 0.49 -0.98 3.25
C ILE A 56 0.56 -2.47 2.89
N GLU A 57 0.06 -3.33 3.77
CA GLU A 57 -0.02 -4.77 3.54
C GLU A 57 -1.30 -5.13 2.81
N GLU A 58 -1.20 -5.96 1.77
CA GLU A 58 -2.31 -6.50 0.99
C GLU A 58 -3.40 -5.48 0.55
N PRO A 59 -3.06 -4.30 0.00
CA PRO A 59 -4.07 -3.29 -0.35
C PRO A 59 -4.98 -3.73 -1.50
N GLU A 60 -6.29 -3.58 -1.31
CA GLU A 60 -7.29 -3.84 -2.35
C GLU A 60 -7.42 -2.65 -3.32
N LEU A 61 -6.98 -2.82 -4.56
CA LEU A 61 -6.93 -1.74 -5.56
C LEU A 61 -8.23 -1.57 -6.36
N GLY A 62 -9.38 -2.01 -5.82
CA GLY A 62 -10.68 -1.82 -6.47
C GLY A 62 -10.81 -2.55 -7.82
N GLY A 63 -10.44 -3.83 -7.86
CA GLY A 63 -10.57 -4.70 -9.04
C GLY A 63 -9.28 -4.89 -9.85
N SER A 64 -8.25 -4.06 -9.65
CA SER A 64 -6.97 -4.17 -10.35
C SER A 64 -5.99 -5.18 -9.74
N GLY A 65 -6.38 -5.84 -8.66
CA GLY A 65 -5.56 -6.80 -7.92
C GLY A 65 -5.28 -6.37 -6.48
N ARG A 66 -4.47 -7.18 -5.80
CA ARG A 66 -4.05 -7.01 -4.40
C ARG A 66 -2.56 -7.36 -4.31
N PRO A 67 -1.64 -6.38 -4.41
CA PRO A 67 -0.22 -6.62 -4.19
C PRO A 67 0.02 -7.09 -2.76
N ASP A 68 1.05 -7.88 -2.50
CA ASP A 68 1.39 -8.29 -1.13
C ASP A 68 1.82 -7.11 -0.27
N LEU A 69 2.64 -6.21 -0.84
CA LEU A 69 3.12 -5.00 -0.17
C LEU A 69 3.05 -3.80 -1.10
N VAL A 70 2.72 -2.64 -0.53
CA VAL A 70 2.87 -1.34 -1.18
C VAL A 70 3.68 -0.43 -0.28
N PHE A 71 4.75 0.14 -0.84
CA PHE A 71 5.53 1.19 -0.22
C PHE A 71 5.10 2.55 -0.75
N VAL A 72 4.90 3.51 0.15
CA VAL A 72 4.48 4.87 -0.18
C VAL A 72 5.47 5.86 0.43
N THR A 73 6.09 6.68 -0.42
CA THR A 73 7.03 7.73 0.00
C THR A 73 6.30 9.06 0.13
N MET A 74 6.11 9.43 1.39
CA MET A 74 5.40 10.58 1.96
C MET A 74 6.21 11.78 2.48
N GLN A 75 5.67 13.00 2.54
CA GLN A 75 5.96 13.86 3.70
C GLN A 75 4.97 13.56 4.84
N ALA A 76 5.45 13.30 6.05
CA ALA A 76 4.59 12.96 7.19
C ALA A 76 3.60 14.09 7.55
N ASN A 77 4.05 15.35 7.47
CA ASN A 77 3.21 16.52 7.74
C ASN A 77 2.08 16.68 6.71
N ALA A 78 2.35 16.34 5.45
CA ALA A 78 1.33 16.33 4.40
C ALA A 78 0.25 15.29 4.66
N LEU A 79 0.64 14.07 5.06
CA LEU A 79 -0.31 13.03 5.46
C LEU A 79 -1.16 13.46 6.66
N ALA A 80 -0.54 14.05 7.69
CA ALA A 80 -1.27 14.57 8.85
C ALA A 80 -2.26 15.68 8.48
N LYS A 81 -1.90 16.54 7.52
CA LYS A 81 -2.80 17.57 6.98
C LYS A 81 -3.98 16.95 6.23
N TYR A 82 -3.73 15.96 5.37
CA TYR A 82 -4.78 15.22 4.68
C TYR A 82 -5.75 14.55 5.66
N ARG A 83 -5.24 13.81 6.67
CA ARG A 83 -6.09 13.18 7.70
C ARG A 83 -6.97 14.19 8.45
N ARG A 84 -6.40 15.34 8.86
CA ARG A 84 -7.15 16.38 9.57
C ARG A 84 -8.19 17.10 8.72
N SER A 85 -8.09 17.02 7.40
CA SER A 85 -9.04 17.64 6.49
C SER A 85 -10.42 16.95 6.53
N GLY A 86 -10.51 15.74 7.09
CA GLY A 86 -11.76 14.96 7.17
C GLY A 86 -12.28 14.49 5.82
N LEU A 87 -11.44 14.59 4.79
CA LEU A 87 -11.79 14.25 3.41
C LEU A 87 -11.47 12.79 3.16
N HIS A 88 -12.50 12.06 2.74
CA HIS A 88 -12.45 10.63 2.54
C HIS A 88 -12.94 10.29 1.14
N ILE A 89 -12.16 9.47 0.45
CA ILE A 89 -12.52 8.95 -0.86
C ILE A 89 -13.17 7.59 -0.64
N PRO A 90 -14.48 7.40 -0.87
CA PRO A 90 -15.18 6.19 -0.44
C PRO A 90 -14.72 4.93 -1.19
N SER A 91 -14.30 5.07 -2.45
CA SER A 91 -13.93 3.95 -3.33
C SER A 91 -12.95 4.36 -4.42
N ALA A 92 -12.31 3.38 -5.06
CA ALA A 92 -11.49 3.60 -6.26
C ALA A 92 -12.29 4.26 -7.40
N ALA A 93 -13.58 3.98 -7.52
CA ALA A 93 -14.47 4.62 -8.49
C ALA A 93 -14.67 6.11 -8.20
N ALA A 94 -14.78 6.48 -6.92
CA ALA A 94 -14.82 7.88 -6.52
C ALA A 94 -13.49 8.60 -6.81
N ALA A 95 -12.35 7.94 -6.55
CA ALA A 95 -11.04 8.49 -6.90
C ALA A 95 -10.93 8.79 -8.41
N ARG A 96 -11.41 7.88 -9.25
CA ARG A 96 -11.50 8.07 -10.72
C ARG A 96 -12.41 9.23 -11.10
N ALA A 97 -13.55 9.36 -10.42
CA ALA A 97 -14.48 10.46 -10.65
C ALA A 97 -13.92 11.84 -10.24
N LEU A 98 -12.95 11.89 -9.32
CA LEU A 98 -12.27 13.11 -8.88
C LEU A 98 -11.05 13.49 -9.74
N ASP A 99 -10.63 12.62 -10.65
CA ASP A 99 -9.56 12.89 -11.60
C ASP A 99 -10.04 13.94 -12.64
N PRO A 100 -9.36 15.08 -12.80
CA PRO A 100 -9.71 16.09 -13.80
C PRO A 100 -9.63 15.55 -15.23
N SER A 101 -8.79 14.55 -15.48
CA SER A 101 -8.64 13.90 -16.79
C SER A 101 -9.75 12.90 -17.13
N PHE A 102 -10.72 12.73 -16.24
CA PHE A 102 -11.83 11.78 -16.40
C PHE A 102 -12.72 12.13 -17.60
N SER A 103 -12.77 11.22 -18.57
CA SER A 103 -13.85 11.12 -19.55
C SER A 103 -14.72 9.90 -19.20
N GLY A 104 -15.96 10.11 -18.76
CA GLY A 104 -16.80 9.06 -18.14
C GLY A 104 -17.01 7.75 -18.93
N SER A 105 -16.84 7.75 -20.26
CA SER A 105 -16.99 6.55 -21.08
C SER A 105 -15.86 5.53 -20.96
N ARG A 106 -14.66 5.91 -20.51
CA ARG A 106 -13.45 5.04 -20.57
C ARG A 106 -13.15 4.26 -19.29
N ILE A 107 -13.78 4.60 -18.17
CA ILE A 107 -13.26 4.25 -16.84
C ILE A 107 -14.27 3.43 -16.00
N GLY A 108 -15.41 3.05 -16.59
CA GLY A 108 -16.40 2.17 -15.97
C GLY A 108 -17.24 2.83 -14.88
N VAL A 109 -17.39 4.16 -14.94
CA VAL A 109 -18.17 4.96 -14.00
C VAL A 109 -19.13 5.83 -14.80
N SER A 110 -20.43 5.81 -14.45
CA SER A 110 -21.42 6.61 -15.19
C SER A 110 -21.13 8.12 -15.03
N PRO A 111 -21.40 8.93 -16.07
CA PRO A 111 -21.24 10.39 -15.98
C PRO A 111 -22.05 11.01 -14.82
N SER A 112 -23.25 10.50 -14.55
CA SER A 112 -24.12 10.94 -13.45
C SER A 112 -23.53 10.67 -12.08
N TYR A 113 -22.91 9.50 -11.88
CA TYR A 113 -22.17 9.20 -10.66
C TYR A 113 -20.97 10.14 -10.51
N GLY A 114 -20.20 10.34 -11.58
CA GLY A 114 -19.04 11.24 -11.58
C GLY A 114 -19.42 12.67 -11.16
N ALA A 115 -20.50 13.21 -11.72
CA ALA A 115 -21.02 14.53 -11.36
C ALA A 115 -21.48 14.59 -9.89
N THR A 116 -22.10 13.53 -9.37
CA THR A 116 -22.50 13.46 -7.95
C THR A 116 -21.30 13.45 -7.02
N VAL A 117 -20.26 12.67 -7.32
CA VAL A 117 -19.02 12.64 -6.54
C VAL A 117 -18.34 14.01 -6.54
N ARG A 118 -18.17 14.64 -7.72
CA ARG A 118 -17.55 15.96 -7.82
C ARG A 118 -18.33 17.05 -7.07
N ARG A 119 -19.66 17.07 -7.19
CA ARG A 119 -20.50 18.02 -6.43
C ARG A 119 -20.35 17.81 -4.92
N GLY A 120 -20.33 16.56 -4.47
CA GLY A 120 -20.12 16.22 -3.07
C GLY A 120 -18.72 16.62 -2.55
N ALA A 121 -17.70 16.50 -3.40
CA ALA A 121 -16.35 16.94 -3.08
C ALA A 121 -16.26 18.49 -3.04
N ALA A 122 -16.82 19.18 -4.04
CA ALA A 122 -16.88 20.64 -4.09
C ALA A 122 -17.62 21.24 -2.89
N ALA A 123 -18.72 20.62 -2.46
CA ALA A 123 -19.44 21.03 -1.24
C ALA A 123 -18.59 20.91 0.05
N ARG A 124 -17.52 20.11 0.03
CA ARG A 124 -16.54 19.99 1.11
C ARG A 124 -15.25 20.76 0.83
N GLY A 125 -15.25 21.63 -0.17
CA GLY A 125 -14.12 22.46 -0.55
C GLY A 125 -13.04 21.78 -1.40
N TRP A 126 -13.35 20.66 -2.08
CA TRP A 126 -12.44 20.06 -3.06
C TRP A 126 -12.76 20.52 -4.48
N GLY A 127 -11.83 21.30 -5.06
CA GLY A 127 -11.80 21.53 -6.50
C GLY A 127 -10.87 20.58 -7.25
N ASP A 128 -10.85 20.67 -8.58
CA ASP A 128 -9.94 19.89 -9.42
C ASP A 128 -8.45 20.16 -9.09
N VAL A 129 -8.11 21.42 -8.79
CA VAL A 129 -6.76 21.84 -8.34
C VAL A 129 -6.37 21.16 -7.02
N ASP A 130 -7.33 20.91 -6.12
CA ASP A 130 -7.06 20.21 -4.87
C ASP A 130 -6.77 18.73 -5.12
N SER A 131 -7.50 18.08 -6.02
CA SER A 131 -7.26 16.69 -6.41
C SER A 131 -5.82 16.48 -6.90
N GLU A 132 -5.34 17.36 -7.78
CA GLU A 132 -3.96 17.32 -8.29
C GLU A 132 -2.95 17.52 -7.16
N ARG A 133 -3.09 18.60 -6.40
CA ARG A 133 -2.19 18.93 -5.28
C ARG A 133 -2.13 17.82 -4.22
N ILE A 134 -3.27 17.19 -3.94
CA ILE A 134 -3.36 16.09 -2.96
C ILE A 134 -2.74 14.81 -3.52
N ALA A 135 -2.94 14.50 -4.81
CA ALA A 135 -2.29 13.37 -5.46
C ALA A 135 -0.76 13.52 -5.46
N ASP A 136 -0.26 14.75 -5.64
CA ASP A 136 1.17 15.07 -5.62
C ASP A 136 1.83 14.95 -4.24
N LEU A 137 1.04 14.73 -3.17
CA LEU A 137 1.60 14.41 -1.86
C LEU A 137 2.34 13.05 -1.85
N LEU A 138 1.97 12.15 -2.77
CA LEU A 138 2.67 10.89 -2.99
C LEU A 138 3.85 11.11 -3.94
N VAL A 139 5.07 11.08 -3.39
CA VAL A 139 6.30 11.33 -4.16
C VAL A 139 6.72 10.13 -4.99
N ASP A 140 6.61 8.94 -4.42
CA ASP A 140 6.98 7.69 -5.07
C ASP A 140 6.20 6.54 -4.43
N THR A 141 5.90 5.52 -5.23
CA THR A 141 5.16 4.33 -4.79
C THR A 141 5.73 3.09 -5.44
N LEU A 142 5.92 2.04 -4.65
CA LEU A 142 6.39 0.74 -5.12
C LEU A 142 5.42 -0.35 -4.67
N ALA A 143 4.83 -1.05 -5.63
CA ALA A 143 4.09 -2.29 -5.36
C ALA A 143 5.00 -3.51 -5.51
N VAL A 144 4.88 -4.47 -4.60
CA VAL A 144 5.67 -5.70 -4.58
C VAL A 144 4.74 -6.91 -4.49
N GLU A 145 4.95 -7.87 -5.39
CA GLU A 145 4.36 -9.20 -5.32
C GLU A 145 5.47 -10.20 -4.97
N ALA A 146 5.32 -10.93 -3.88
CA ALA A 146 6.23 -11.97 -3.45
C ALA A 146 5.80 -13.32 -4.03
N LYS A 147 6.75 -14.04 -4.63
CA LYS A 147 6.50 -15.41 -5.11
C LYS A 147 7.68 -16.32 -4.82
N MET A 148 7.39 -17.49 -4.28
CA MET A 148 8.44 -18.47 -3.96
C MET A 148 9.01 -19.13 -5.19
N ARG A 149 8.19 -19.46 -6.20
CA ARG A 149 8.60 -20.25 -7.39
C ARG A 149 8.00 -19.76 -8.70
N ASP A 150 6.71 -19.45 -8.68
CA ASP A 150 5.95 -19.19 -9.90
C ASP A 150 6.13 -17.75 -10.43
N TRP A 151 7.24 -17.53 -11.16
CA TRP A 151 7.55 -16.23 -11.74
C TRP A 151 6.52 -15.79 -12.80
N ARG A 152 5.89 -16.72 -13.52
CA ARG A 152 4.87 -16.41 -14.53
C ARG A 152 3.63 -15.83 -13.88
N ARG A 153 3.16 -16.46 -12.80
CA ARG A 153 2.05 -15.94 -12.00
C ARG A 153 2.40 -14.60 -11.34
N ALA A 154 3.63 -14.46 -10.82
CA ALA A 154 4.11 -13.20 -10.27
C ALA A 154 3.99 -12.06 -11.29
N LEU A 155 4.50 -12.27 -12.51
CA LEU A 155 4.41 -11.28 -13.58
C LEU A 155 2.98 -11.00 -13.98
N GLN A 156 2.13 -12.02 -14.10
CA GLN A 156 0.71 -11.82 -14.41
C GLN A 156 0.05 -10.93 -13.37
N GLN A 157 0.26 -11.18 -12.07
CA GLN A 157 -0.30 -10.37 -10.99
C GLN A 157 0.24 -8.94 -11.02
N VAL A 158 1.56 -8.76 -11.06
CA VAL A 158 2.17 -7.43 -11.12
C VAL A 158 1.70 -6.66 -12.36
N SER A 159 1.56 -7.33 -13.51
CA SER A 159 1.12 -6.68 -14.74
C SER A 159 -0.28 -6.07 -14.63
N ARG A 160 -1.17 -6.62 -13.77
CA ARG A 160 -2.53 -6.12 -13.56
C ARG A 160 -2.56 -4.79 -12.83
N PHE A 161 -1.69 -4.61 -11.84
CA PHE A 161 -1.71 -3.42 -11.00
C PHE A 161 -0.59 -2.42 -11.29
N ARG A 162 0.41 -2.75 -12.13
CA ARG A 162 1.60 -1.90 -12.36
C ARG A 162 1.30 -0.45 -12.70
N ARG A 163 0.21 -0.18 -13.43
CA ARG A 163 -0.18 1.16 -13.88
C ARG A 163 -0.63 2.08 -12.75
N HIS A 164 -0.85 1.54 -11.55
CA HIS A 164 -1.27 2.29 -10.36
C HIS A 164 -0.09 2.80 -9.53
N PHE A 165 1.13 2.42 -9.86
CA PHE A 165 2.33 2.73 -9.07
C PHE A 165 3.41 3.39 -9.92
N HIS A 166 4.29 4.13 -9.27
CA HIS A 166 5.51 4.64 -9.92
C HIS A 166 6.43 3.48 -10.29
N ARG A 167 6.48 2.44 -9.46
CA ARG A 167 7.30 1.25 -9.68
C ARG A 167 6.53 0.01 -9.26
N SER A 168 6.84 -1.11 -9.89
CA SER A 168 6.34 -2.41 -9.43
C SER A 168 7.40 -3.48 -9.58
N ALA A 169 7.46 -4.41 -8.64
CA ALA A 169 8.48 -5.43 -8.61
C ALA A 169 7.91 -6.79 -8.22
N VAL A 170 8.57 -7.83 -8.72
CA VAL A 170 8.45 -9.17 -8.17
C VAL A 170 9.56 -9.36 -7.13
N LEU A 171 9.22 -9.89 -5.96
CA LEU A 171 10.18 -10.34 -4.95
C LEU A 171 10.25 -11.87 -4.98
N MET A 172 11.46 -12.42 -5.12
CA MET A 172 11.69 -13.87 -5.09
C MET A 172 12.95 -14.22 -4.30
N PRO A 173 13.09 -15.45 -3.81
CA PRO A 173 14.38 -15.97 -3.37
C PRO A 173 15.39 -15.97 -4.51
N GLN A 174 16.67 -15.75 -4.21
CA GLN A 174 17.75 -15.84 -5.17
C GLN A 174 17.87 -17.28 -5.69
N ARG A 175 17.77 -17.44 -7.01
CA ARG A 175 17.94 -18.69 -7.73
C ARG A 175 18.15 -18.41 -9.22
N GLU A 176 18.52 -19.45 -9.96
CA GLU A 176 18.48 -19.39 -11.41
C GLU A 176 17.07 -19.12 -11.92
N MET A 177 16.96 -18.10 -12.77
CA MET A 177 15.73 -17.70 -13.42
C MET A 177 15.81 -18.08 -14.90
N PRO A 178 14.71 -18.55 -15.53
CA PRO A 178 14.69 -18.80 -16.96
C PRO A 178 15.06 -17.54 -17.74
N ALA A 179 15.85 -17.65 -18.82
CA ALA A 179 16.26 -16.50 -19.63
C ALA A 179 15.07 -15.67 -20.16
N GLU A 180 13.92 -16.31 -20.40
CA GLU A 180 12.65 -15.68 -20.80
C GLU A 180 12.06 -14.71 -19.76
N SER A 181 12.42 -14.87 -18.48
CA SER A 181 11.95 -14.00 -17.40
C SER A 181 12.43 -12.56 -17.56
N GLY A 182 13.69 -12.37 -17.99
CA GLY A 182 14.26 -11.05 -18.24
C GLY A 182 13.47 -10.31 -19.32
N ARG A 183 13.27 -10.92 -20.50
CA ARG A 183 12.50 -10.28 -21.59
C ARG A 183 11.08 -9.90 -21.15
N SER A 184 10.44 -10.76 -20.36
CA SER A 184 9.09 -10.51 -19.85
C SER A 184 9.06 -9.35 -18.84
N LEU A 185 10.02 -9.29 -17.92
CA LEU A 185 10.18 -8.17 -16.98
C LEU A 185 10.37 -6.84 -17.74
N ASP A 186 11.17 -6.83 -18.80
CA ASP A 186 11.39 -5.62 -19.62
C ASP A 186 10.15 -5.16 -20.36
N PHE A 187 9.41 -6.10 -20.93
CA PHE A 187 8.18 -5.84 -21.67
C PHE A 187 7.10 -5.23 -20.78
N TYR A 188 6.93 -5.76 -19.56
CA TYR A 188 5.97 -5.22 -18.60
C TYR A 188 6.50 -4.02 -17.80
N GLY A 189 7.80 -3.74 -17.84
CA GLY A 189 8.45 -2.68 -17.07
C GLY A 189 8.56 -2.98 -15.57
N CYS A 190 8.46 -4.25 -15.20
CA CYS A 190 8.50 -4.70 -13.81
C CYS A 190 9.95 -4.94 -13.36
N GLY A 191 10.26 -4.54 -12.12
CA GLY A 191 11.54 -4.86 -11.51
C GLY A 191 11.57 -6.26 -10.90
N LEU A 192 12.77 -6.70 -10.54
CA LEU A 192 13.03 -7.95 -9.83
C LEU A 192 13.89 -7.67 -8.60
N LEU A 193 13.34 -8.05 -7.44
CA LEU A 193 14.02 -8.09 -6.16
C LEU A 193 14.36 -9.53 -5.84
N LEU A 194 15.63 -9.79 -5.52
CA LEU A 194 16.08 -11.11 -5.10
C LEU A 194 16.46 -11.08 -3.63
N GLN A 195 15.95 -12.06 -2.88
CA GLN A 195 16.32 -12.31 -1.50
C GLN A 195 17.47 -13.33 -1.47
N GLY A 196 18.66 -12.85 -1.11
CA GLY A 196 19.79 -13.70 -0.76
C GLY A 196 19.67 -14.22 0.68
N GLU A 197 20.78 -14.72 1.22
CA GLU A 197 20.83 -15.20 2.61
C GLU A 197 20.75 -14.04 3.62
N ARG A 198 21.40 -12.92 3.30
CA ARG A 198 21.60 -11.80 4.25
C ARG A 198 21.01 -10.48 3.78
N ASP A 199 20.69 -10.37 2.50
CA ASP A 199 20.30 -9.14 1.85
C ASP A 199 19.16 -9.35 0.86
N ILE A 200 18.60 -8.23 0.43
CA ILE A 200 17.67 -8.15 -0.68
C ILE A 200 18.16 -7.04 -1.59
N GLU A 201 18.27 -7.33 -2.88
CA GLU A 201 18.79 -6.41 -3.86
C GLU A 201 17.94 -6.34 -5.14
N TRP A 202 18.11 -5.24 -5.86
CA TRP A 202 17.57 -5.09 -7.21
C TRP A 202 18.43 -5.87 -8.19
N ALA A 203 18.08 -7.13 -8.45
CA ALA A 203 18.65 -7.86 -9.58
C ALA A 203 18.28 -7.19 -10.92
N ARG A 204 17.09 -6.56 -10.96
CA ARG A 204 16.70 -5.66 -12.04
C ARG A 204 15.85 -4.50 -11.52
N PRO A 205 16.26 -3.24 -11.70
CA PRO A 205 15.44 -2.09 -11.34
C PRO A 205 14.11 -2.06 -12.11
N ALA A 206 13.04 -1.65 -11.44
CA ALA A 206 11.76 -1.38 -12.11
C ALA A 206 11.87 -0.13 -13.00
N LYS A 207 11.18 -0.13 -14.14
CA LYS A 207 11.06 1.08 -14.97
C LYS A 207 10.08 2.03 -14.27
N PRO A 208 10.44 3.32 -14.09
CA PRO A 208 9.54 4.28 -13.50
C PRO A 208 8.34 4.53 -14.44
N GLY A 209 7.15 4.59 -13.84
CA GLY A 209 5.90 5.00 -14.47
C GLY A 209 5.33 6.24 -13.80
N ASN A 210 4.25 6.77 -14.38
CA ASN A 210 3.51 7.90 -13.82
C ASN A 210 2.07 7.46 -13.52
N PRO A 211 1.74 7.12 -12.26
CA PRO A 211 0.39 6.71 -11.91
C PRO A 211 -0.59 7.88 -12.03
N SER A 212 -1.81 7.60 -12.49
CA SER A 212 -2.84 8.62 -12.63
C SER A 212 -3.17 9.32 -11.31
N ILE A 213 -3.74 10.53 -11.39
CA ILE A 213 -4.25 11.27 -10.21
C ILE A 213 -5.21 10.37 -9.43
N ALA A 214 -6.15 9.71 -10.10
CA ALA A 214 -7.05 8.74 -9.47
C ALA A 214 -6.32 7.65 -8.68
N SER A 215 -5.24 7.08 -9.22
CA SER A 215 -4.49 6.01 -8.56
C SER A 215 -3.76 6.53 -7.32
N ARG A 216 -3.15 7.71 -7.41
CA ARG A 216 -2.47 8.35 -6.29
C ARG A 216 -3.43 8.76 -5.17
N LEU A 217 -4.58 9.35 -5.52
CA LEU A 217 -5.65 9.65 -4.59
C LEU A 217 -6.16 8.39 -3.88
N TRP A 218 -6.40 7.30 -4.62
CA TRP A 218 -6.85 6.05 -4.02
C TRP A 218 -5.79 5.42 -3.10
N LEU A 219 -4.51 5.46 -3.48
CA LEU A 219 -3.43 4.97 -2.63
C LEU A 219 -3.26 5.79 -1.35
N LEU A 220 -3.44 7.11 -1.41
CA LEU A 220 -3.42 7.97 -0.23
C LEU A 220 -4.56 7.61 0.74
N GLU A 221 -5.77 7.39 0.20
CA GLU A 221 -6.91 6.94 0.99
C GLU A 221 -6.67 5.55 1.61
N LEU A 222 -6.14 4.60 0.84
CA LEU A 222 -5.79 3.27 1.34
C LEU A 222 -4.72 3.34 2.44
N LEU A 223 -3.75 4.25 2.34
CA LEU A 223 -2.77 4.48 3.38
C LEU A 223 -3.43 4.97 4.68
N VAL A 224 -4.31 5.96 4.60
CA VAL A 224 -5.02 6.47 5.78
C VAL A 224 -5.85 5.40 6.45
N ARG A 225 -6.70 4.70 5.68
CA ARG A 225 -7.48 3.57 6.18
C ARG A 225 -6.58 2.51 6.78
N GLY A 226 -5.49 2.15 6.10
CA GLY A 226 -4.56 1.15 6.62
C GLY A 226 -3.94 1.56 7.95
N LEU A 227 -3.60 2.84 8.13
CA LEU A 227 -3.05 3.34 9.40
C LEU A 227 -4.08 3.27 10.53
N ASP A 228 -5.34 3.58 10.23
CA ASP A 228 -6.43 3.52 11.20
C ASP A 228 -6.79 2.07 11.56
N ASN A 229 -6.64 1.14 10.62
CA ASN A 229 -7.05 -0.27 10.75
C ASN A 229 -5.90 -1.20 11.17
N GLY A 230 -4.66 -0.70 11.22
CA GLY A 230 -3.46 -1.47 11.52
C GLY A 230 -2.87 -2.28 10.36
N THR A 231 -3.35 -2.12 9.12
CA THR A 231 -2.80 -2.76 7.91
C THR A 231 -1.78 -1.90 7.17
N ALA A 232 -1.53 -0.67 7.65
CA ALA A 232 -0.44 0.18 7.20
C ALA A 232 0.32 0.79 8.38
N TYR A 233 1.58 1.10 8.18
CA TYR A 233 2.47 1.65 9.21
C TYR A 233 3.67 2.38 8.61
N ARG A 234 4.38 3.16 9.43
CA ARG A 234 5.70 3.68 9.06
C ARG A 234 6.68 2.52 9.13
N LEU A 235 7.54 2.37 8.11
CA LEU A 235 8.51 1.27 8.09
C LEU A 235 9.43 1.26 9.33
N SER A 236 9.75 2.44 9.89
CA SER A 236 10.53 2.57 11.12
C SER A 236 9.89 1.89 12.34
N ASP A 237 8.57 1.77 12.36
CA ASP A 237 7.82 1.24 13.50
C ASP A 237 7.73 -0.30 13.45
N PHE A 238 7.82 -0.89 12.25
CA PHE A 238 7.94 -2.34 12.08
C PHE A 238 9.16 -2.89 12.83
N ARG A 239 10.31 -2.21 12.71
CA ARG A 239 11.57 -2.61 13.37
C ARG A 239 11.49 -2.59 14.90
N LYS A 240 10.72 -1.66 15.45
CA LYS A 240 10.50 -1.59 16.89
C LYS A 240 9.70 -2.80 17.37
N ARG A 241 8.69 -3.23 16.60
CA ARG A 241 7.88 -4.41 16.90
C ARG A 241 8.69 -5.71 16.77
N SER A 242 9.48 -5.86 15.72
CA SER A 242 10.31 -7.06 15.51
C SER A 242 11.36 -7.25 16.61
N ASN A 243 11.89 -6.15 17.16
CA ASN A 243 12.90 -6.20 18.23
C ASN A 243 12.29 -6.43 19.61
N ALA A 244 11.03 -6.04 19.83
CA ALA A 244 10.34 -6.25 21.12
C ALA A 244 9.81 -7.68 21.29
N SER A 245 9.67 -8.44 20.20
CA SER A 245 9.22 -9.83 20.21
C SER A 245 10.36 -10.86 20.24
N ARG A 246 11.61 -10.41 20.40
CA ARG A 246 12.80 -11.25 20.59
C ARG A 246 13.27 -11.14 22.02
#